data_AF-A0A928NYC5-F1
#
_entry.id   AF-A0A928NYC5-F1
#
_cell.length_a   1.000
_cell.length_b   1.000
_cell.length_c   1.000
_cell.angle_alpha   90.00
_cell.angle_beta   90.00
_cell.angle_gamma   90.00
#
_symmetry.space_group_name_H-M   'P 1'
#
loop_
_entity.id
_entity.type
_entity.pdbx_description
1 polymer ?
#
loop_
_entity_poly.entity_id
_entity_poly.type
_entity_poly.pdbx_seq_one_letter_code
_entity_poly.pdbx_strand_id
1 'polypeptide(L)'
;MFKKRFTLILCILMLFCLSSCKHGDDVAGNTSVTSIPDKTDTVLVMESPTSTPTESPTPSTPEATEKTVSAATEKPIAQKSFFNMADITRITFYAYYGASKGSDVPSENMQEIKNWLGTFVIDEKASEMIPPGTNTIKVEIEYADGTVVKKGMDVATVDGERYYLKHDKEPNCYRDILSKVSLE
;
A
#
# COMPACT_ATOMS: atom_id res chain seq x y z
N MET A 1 -3.34 34.77 -42.77
CA MET A 1 -3.24 35.93 -41.84
C MET A 1 -3.33 35.57 -40.34
N PHE A 2 -3.51 34.30 -39.93
CA PHE A 2 -3.68 33.94 -38.50
C PHE A 2 -2.37 33.73 -37.70
N LYS A 3 -1.24 33.46 -38.36
CA LYS A 3 0.03 33.12 -37.68
C LYS A 3 0.67 34.31 -36.94
N LYS A 4 0.47 35.55 -37.42
CA LYS A 4 1.04 36.76 -36.82
C LYS A 4 0.34 37.20 -35.52
N ARG A 5 -0.93 36.82 -35.32
CA ARG A 5 -1.69 37.20 -34.11
C ARG A 5 -1.37 36.32 -32.91
N PHE A 6 -0.96 35.07 -33.14
CA PHE A 6 -0.62 34.13 -32.07
C PHE A 6 0.74 34.45 -31.42
N THR A 7 1.73 34.89 -32.22
CA THR A 7 3.05 35.26 -31.71
C THR A 7 3.01 36.53 -30.84
N LEU A 8 2.11 37.47 -31.15
CA LEU A 8 1.96 38.71 -30.37
C LEU A 8 1.39 38.42 -28.97
N ILE A 9 0.41 37.51 -28.87
CA ILE A 9 -0.22 37.13 -27.59
C ILE A 9 0.78 36.36 -26.70
N LEU A 10 1.61 35.50 -27.28
CA LEU A 10 2.65 34.77 -26.54
C LEU A 10 3.73 35.71 -25.98
N CYS A 11 4.09 36.77 -26.70
CA CYS A 11 5.07 37.76 -26.22
C CYS A 11 4.53 38.60 -25.04
N ILE A 12 3.24 38.93 -25.03
CA ILE A 12 2.61 39.69 -23.93
C ILE A 12 2.54 38.85 -22.65
N LEU A 13 2.24 37.55 -22.75
CA LEU A 13 2.22 36.64 -21.59
C LEU A 13 3.60 36.43 -20.97
N MET A 14 4.66 36.38 -21.79
CA MET A 14 6.04 36.26 -21.28
C MET A 14 6.52 37.52 -20.55
N LEU A 15 6.05 38.70 -20.95
CA LEU A 15 6.39 39.97 -20.28
C LEU A 15 5.78 40.10 -18.86
N PHE A 16 4.64 39.45 -18.60
CA PHE A 16 4.02 39.44 -17.27
C PHE A 16 4.70 38.52 -16.26
N CYS A 17 5.53 37.56 -16.70
CA CYS A 17 6.19 36.60 -15.80
C CYS A 17 7.52 37.13 -15.19
N LEU A 18 8.05 38.26 -15.67
CA LEU A 18 9.38 38.76 -15.24
C LEU A 18 9.33 39.90 -14.20
N SER A 19 8.15 40.33 -13.74
CA SER A 19 8.02 41.48 -12.83
C SER A 19 7.80 41.14 -11.36
N SER A 20 7.88 39.86 -10.95
CA SER A 20 7.76 39.47 -9.53
C SER A 20 9.09 38.96 -8.97
N CYS A 21 10.06 39.87 -8.86
CA CYS A 21 11.25 39.69 -8.02
C CYS A 21 11.63 41.04 -7.38
N LYS A 22 11.24 41.22 -6.12
CA LYS A 22 11.87 42.06 -5.09
C LYS A 22 11.18 41.71 -3.76
N HIS A 23 11.82 41.61 -2.60
CA HIS A 23 13.21 41.65 -2.17
C HIS A 23 13.14 41.28 -0.68
N GLY A 24 14.12 40.56 -0.16
CA GLY A 24 14.15 40.15 1.25
C GLY A 24 15.44 39.44 1.57
N ASP A 25 16.55 40.17 1.46
CA ASP A 25 17.82 39.87 2.11
C ASP A 25 17.65 39.88 3.64
N ASP A 26 18.20 38.90 4.37
CA ASP A 26 19.50 39.07 5.04
C ASP A 26 19.86 37.87 5.96
N VAL A 27 21.03 37.30 5.67
CA VAL A 27 22.17 37.00 6.58
C VAL A 27 22.00 36.05 7.78
N ALA A 28 22.68 34.90 7.65
CA ALA A 28 23.77 34.35 8.51
C ALA A 28 23.71 32.81 8.40
N GLY A 29 24.67 32.09 7.85
CA GLY A 29 26.10 32.18 8.10
C GLY A 29 26.51 31.03 9.04
N ASN A 30 26.73 29.82 8.52
CA ASN A 30 27.95 29.07 8.81
C ASN A 30 28.16 27.92 7.83
N THR A 31 29.40 27.90 7.36
CA THR A 31 30.06 26.90 6.56
C THR A 31 30.52 25.77 7.49
N SER A 32 30.33 24.51 7.13
CA SER A 32 31.37 23.51 7.38
C SER A 32 31.20 22.30 6.47
N VAL A 33 32.00 22.31 5.40
CA VAL A 33 32.44 21.09 4.72
C VAL A 33 33.72 20.67 5.43
N THR A 34 33.80 19.41 5.86
CA THR A 34 35.08 18.77 6.17
C THR A 34 35.06 17.35 5.65
N SER A 35 36.07 17.05 4.84
CA SER A 35 36.36 15.76 4.22
C SER A 35 37.34 14.96 5.09
N ILE A 36 36.99 13.67 5.34
CA ILE A 36 37.76 12.39 5.49
C ILE A 36 39.27 12.43 5.83
N PRO A 37 39.83 11.48 6.64
CA PRO A 37 40.22 10.14 6.14
C PRO A 37 40.12 8.93 7.11
N ASP A 38 39.87 7.76 6.51
CA ASP A 38 40.48 6.42 6.66
C ASP A 38 41.34 6.02 7.89
N LYS A 39 41.00 4.88 8.54
CA LYS A 39 41.97 3.83 8.95
C LYS A 39 41.31 2.55 9.50
N THR A 40 41.42 1.48 8.70
CA THR A 40 42.05 0.17 9.03
C THR A 40 41.77 -0.47 10.40
N ASP A 41 41.17 -1.68 10.42
CA ASP A 41 41.96 -2.90 10.66
C ASP A 41 41.20 -4.20 10.38
N THR A 42 41.96 -5.14 9.81
CA THR A 42 41.60 -6.49 9.39
C THR A 42 42.15 -7.50 10.39
N VAL A 43 41.36 -8.47 10.87
CA VAL A 43 41.84 -9.79 11.37
C VAL A 43 40.68 -10.78 11.16
N LEU A 44 40.67 -11.59 10.10
CA LEU A 44 41.24 -12.95 9.95
C LEU A 44 40.57 -14.05 10.81
N VAL A 45 39.83 -14.91 10.09
CA VAL A 45 39.88 -16.39 10.05
C VAL A 45 39.78 -17.17 11.39
N MET A 46 38.78 -18.06 11.48
CA MET A 46 39.03 -19.43 11.98
C MET A 46 37.97 -20.44 11.49
N GLU A 47 38.42 -21.22 10.51
CA GLU A 47 38.28 -22.68 10.33
C GLU A 47 37.01 -23.44 10.76
N SER A 48 36.43 -24.13 9.77
CA SER A 48 35.73 -25.42 9.89
C SER A 48 36.78 -26.54 10.02
N PRO A 49 36.53 -27.69 10.69
CA PRO A 49 36.03 -28.84 9.91
C PRO A 49 35.22 -29.92 10.69
N THR A 50 34.70 -30.89 9.91
CA THR A 50 34.60 -32.35 10.21
C THR A 50 33.25 -32.93 10.68
N SER A 51 32.49 -33.40 9.67
CA SER A 51 31.89 -34.74 9.42
C SER A 51 31.52 -35.71 10.56
N THR A 52 30.37 -36.39 10.41
CA THR A 52 30.26 -37.86 10.26
C THR A 52 28.93 -38.23 9.57
N PRO A 53 28.87 -39.22 8.65
CA PRO A 53 27.66 -39.70 7.98
C PRO A 53 27.02 -40.89 8.73
N THR A 54 25.74 -41.15 8.52
CA THR A 54 25.14 -42.46 8.80
C THR A 54 24.13 -42.80 7.71
N GLU A 55 24.44 -43.83 6.94
CA GLU A 55 23.57 -44.49 5.96
C GLU A 55 22.50 -45.36 6.65
N SER A 56 21.25 -45.23 6.16
CA SER A 56 20.32 -46.28 5.63
C SER A 56 20.08 -47.61 6.38
N PRO A 57 18.86 -48.22 6.30
CA PRO A 57 18.19 -48.51 5.02
C PRO A 57 16.66 -48.30 4.91
N THR A 58 16.23 -48.14 3.65
CA THR A 58 14.90 -48.20 3.01
C THR A 58 14.24 -49.61 3.07
N PRO A 59 13.09 -49.92 2.42
CA PRO A 59 11.75 -49.31 2.32
C PRO A 59 10.63 -50.23 2.88
N SER A 60 9.40 -49.72 3.08
CA SER A 60 8.18 -50.54 2.97
C SER A 60 6.97 -49.69 2.53
N THR A 61 6.28 -50.21 1.52
CA THR A 61 5.15 -49.67 0.73
C THR A 61 3.81 -49.72 1.52
N PRO A 62 2.67 -49.27 0.95
CA PRO A 62 1.76 -48.30 1.56
C PRO A 62 0.58 -48.93 2.30
N GLU A 63 0.27 -48.47 3.51
CA GLU A 63 -0.99 -48.82 4.16
C GLU A 63 -1.93 -47.63 4.16
N ALA A 64 -2.98 -47.74 3.34
CA ALA A 64 -4.12 -46.84 3.32
C ALA A 64 -4.78 -46.87 4.71
N THR A 65 -4.48 -45.88 5.53
CA THR A 65 -5.21 -45.63 6.77
C THR A 65 -6.11 -44.43 6.54
N GLU A 66 -7.39 -44.74 6.36
CA GLU A 66 -8.52 -43.82 6.49
C GLU A 66 -8.38 -43.05 7.81
N LYS A 67 -7.94 -41.79 7.72
CA LYS A 67 -7.91 -40.89 8.86
C LYS A 67 -8.85 -39.74 8.56
N THR A 68 -10.05 -39.88 9.08
CA THR A 68 -10.96 -38.78 9.40
C THR A 68 -10.17 -37.72 10.17
N VAL A 69 -9.67 -36.70 9.48
CA VAL A 69 -9.14 -35.50 10.13
C VAL A 69 -10.35 -34.60 10.38
N SER A 70 -10.80 -34.70 11.63
CA SER A 70 -11.68 -33.76 12.28
C SER A 70 -11.31 -32.34 11.87
N ALA A 71 -12.26 -31.65 11.22
CA ALA A 71 -12.16 -30.22 10.97
C ALA A 71 -12.06 -29.52 12.32
N ALA A 72 -10.83 -29.21 12.75
CA ALA A 72 -10.61 -28.27 13.82
C ALA A 72 -11.18 -26.94 13.34
N THR A 73 -12.36 -26.59 13.83
CA THR A 73 -12.86 -25.21 13.78
C THR A 73 -11.89 -24.39 14.61
N GLU A 74 -10.84 -23.90 13.95
CA GLU A 74 -9.91 -22.95 14.52
C GLU A 74 -10.69 -21.66 14.77
N LYS A 75 -11.04 -21.46 16.04
CA LYS A 75 -11.64 -20.22 16.51
C LYS A 75 -10.66 -19.10 16.14
N PRO A 76 -11.06 -18.10 15.33
CA PRO A 76 -10.10 -17.13 14.83
C PRO A 76 -9.56 -16.33 16.01
N ILE A 77 -8.25 -16.40 16.20
CA ILE A 77 -7.52 -15.42 17.00
C ILE A 77 -7.84 -14.07 16.37
N ALA A 78 -8.39 -13.15 17.15
CA ALA A 78 -8.80 -11.83 16.66
C ALA A 78 -7.55 -11.06 16.20
N GLN A 79 -7.20 -11.24 14.93
CA GLN A 79 -6.11 -10.52 14.30
C GLN A 79 -6.55 -9.07 14.10
N LYS A 80 -5.69 -8.13 14.49
CA LYS A 80 -5.97 -6.71 14.39
C LYS A 80 -6.22 -6.35 12.93
N SER A 81 -7.30 -5.61 12.68
CA SER A 81 -7.62 -5.12 11.34
C SER A 81 -6.47 -4.29 10.78
N PHE A 82 -6.20 -4.46 9.49
CA PHE A 82 -5.26 -3.63 8.73
C PHE A 82 -5.69 -2.16 8.71
N PHE A 83 -6.99 -1.90 8.67
CA PHE A 83 -7.53 -0.56 8.70
C PHE A 83 -7.88 -0.15 10.14
N ASN A 84 -7.55 1.08 10.52
CA ASN A 84 -8.08 1.63 11.76
C ASN A 84 -9.54 2.02 11.53
N MET A 85 -10.46 1.42 12.31
CA MET A 85 -11.91 1.68 12.23
C MET A 85 -12.39 2.80 13.14
N ALA A 86 -11.58 3.20 14.12
CA ALA A 86 -11.93 4.27 15.04
C ALA A 86 -12.01 5.59 14.27
N ASP A 87 -13.03 6.39 14.61
CA ASP A 87 -13.14 7.78 14.19
C ASP A 87 -13.14 8.03 12.68
N ILE A 88 -13.51 7.03 11.87
CA ILE A 88 -13.72 7.22 10.43
C ILE A 88 -14.92 8.16 10.20
N THR A 89 -14.71 9.23 9.45
CA THR A 89 -15.73 10.21 9.09
C THR A 89 -16.24 10.03 7.66
N ARG A 90 -15.37 9.65 6.72
CA ARG A 90 -15.73 9.44 5.30
C ARG A 90 -14.93 8.29 4.69
N ILE A 91 -15.58 7.55 3.81
CA ILE A 91 -14.98 6.46 3.02
C ILE A 91 -15.33 6.73 1.56
N THR A 92 -14.33 6.65 0.68
CA THR A 92 -14.51 6.82 -0.76
C THR A 92 -13.84 5.67 -1.51
N PHE A 93 -14.56 5.01 -2.41
CA PHE A 93 -14.01 3.97 -3.26
C PHE A 93 -13.64 4.50 -4.65
N TYR A 94 -12.52 4.03 -5.18
CA TYR A 94 -12.04 4.34 -6.52
C TYR A 94 -11.88 3.04 -7.29
N ALA A 95 -12.50 2.94 -8.46
CA ALA A 95 -12.50 1.73 -9.28
C ALA A 95 -11.18 1.50 -10.05
N TYR A 96 -10.27 2.47 -10.08
CA TYR A 96 -8.94 2.35 -10.71
C TYR A 96 -7.90 3.26 -10.04
N TYR A 97 -6.62 2.84 -10.07
CA TYR A 97 -5.49 3.60 -9.52
C TYR A 97 -5.17 4.85 -10.36
N GLY A 98 -5.66 6.01 -9.92
CA GLY A 98 -5.52 7.28 -10.65
C GLY A 98 -6.86 7.83 -11.13
N ALA A 99 -7.98 7.22 -10.75
CA ALA A 99 -9.29 7.81 -10.94
C ALA A 99 -9.35 9.18 -10.26
N SER A 100 -9.71 10.21 -11.03
CA SER A 100 -9.88 11.58 -10.51
C SER A 100 -11.15 11.72 -9.68
N LYS A 101 -12.10 10.79 -9.84
CA LYS A 101 -13.36 10.73 -9.11
C LYS A 101 -13.50 9.38 -8.41
N GLY A 102 -13.94 9.43 -7.16
CA GLY A 102 -14.34 8.27 -6.38
C GLY A 102 -15.82 8.36 -6.02
N SER A 103 -16.37 7.27 -5.49
CA SER A 103 -17.74 7.19 -5.00
C SER A 103 -17.70 7.17 -3.48
N ASP A 104 -18.28 8.20 -2.87
CA ASP A 104 -18.43 8.25 -1.42
C ASP A 104 -19.42 7.18 -0.96
N VAL A 105 -19.09 6.54 0.17
CA VAL A 105 -19.98 5.59 0.81
C VAL A 105 -21.15 6.36 1.43
N PRO A 106 -22.41 6.07 1.03
CA PRO A 106 -23.58 6.72 1.60
C PRO A 106 -23.72 6.43 3.10
N SER A 107 -24.30 7.37 3.84
CA SER A 107 -24.45 7.28 5.30
C SER A 107 -25.16 6.00 5.76
N GLU A 108 -26.15 5.54 4.99
CA GLU A 108 -26.93 4.33 5.21
C GLU A 108 -26.11 3.04 5.07
N ASN A 109 -24.99 3.08 4.32
CA ASN A 109 -24.09 1.94 4.13
C ASN A 109 -22.82 2.04 4.97
N MET A 110 -22.55 3.18 5.62
CA MET A 110 -21.29 3.43 6.32
C MET A 110 -20.99 2.38 7.40
N GLN A 111 -21.99 1.96 8.19
CA GLN A 111 -21.76 0.98 9.24
C GLN A 111 -21.40 -0.40 8.68
N GLU A 112 -22.10 -0.84 7.63
CA GLU A 112 -21.86 -2.12 6.97
C GLU A 112 -20.46 -2.16 6.33
N ILE A 113 -20.08 -1.09 5.63
CA ILE A 113 -18.75 -0.96 5.04
C ILE A 113 -17.66 -0.90 6.11
N LYS A 114 -17.85 -0.16 7.21
CA LYS A 114 -16.88 -0.14 8.33
C LYS A 114 -16.69 -1.52 8.94
N ASN A 115 -17.78 -2.26 9.18
CA ASN A 115 -17.69 -3.61 9.70
C ASN A 115 -16.89 -4.52 8.75
N TRP A 116 -17.14 -4.41 7.44
CA TRP A 116 -16.40 -5.17 6.44
C TRP A 116 -14.92 -4.79 6.37
N LEU A 117 -14.58 -3.49 6.35
CA LEU A 117 -13.18 -3.03 6.39
C LEU A 117 -12.47 -3.50 7.67
N GLY A 118 -13.21 -3.62 8.78
CA GLY A 118 -12.73 -4.21 10.02
C GLY A 118 -12.30 -5.67 9.92
N THR A 119 -12.71 -6.40 8.87
CA THR A 119 -12.32 -7.80 8.64
C THR A 119 -11.00 -7.96 7.88
N PHE A 120 -10.45 -6.87 7.33
CA PHE A 120 -9.21 -6.93 6.57
C PHE A 120 -8.04 -7.20 7.49
N VAL A 121 -7.27 -8.23 7.18
CA VAL A 121 -6.08 -8.62 7.94
C VAL A 121 -4.91 -8.88 7.00
N ILE A 122 -3.70 -8.69 7.50
CA ILE A 122 -2.47 -9.07 6.81
C ILE A 122 -2.40 -10.58 6.78
N ASP A 123 -2.29 -11.17 5.59
CA ASP A 123 -2.14 -12.60 5.40
C ASP A 123 -0.67 -12.93 5.08
N GLU A 124 -0.42 -13.85 4.15
CA GLU A 124 0.93 -14.21 3.73
C GLU A 124 1.66 -13.08 2.98
N LYS A 125 3.00 -13.18 3.01
CA LYS A 125 3.87 -12.28 2.27
C LYS A 125 3.58 -12.40 0.78
N ALA A 126 3.39 -11.25 0.12
CA ALA A 126 3.11 -11.23 -1.30
C ALA A 126 4.37 -11.61 -2.08
N SER A 127 4.19 -12.40 -3.14
CA SER A 127 5.27 -12.71 -4.08
C SER A 127 5.82 -11.44 -4.74
N GLU A 128 7.07 -11.51 -5.21
CA GLU A 128 7.68 -10.37 -5.92
C GLU A 128 6.85 -9.95 -7.15
N MET A 129 6.29 -10.93 -7.87
CA MET A 129 5.44 -10.72 -9.02
C MET A 129 3.96 -10.63 -8.62
N ILE A 130 3.43 -9.41 -8.49
CA ILE A 130 1.99 -9.20 -8.28
C ILE A 130 1.23 -9.47 -9.58
N PRO A 131 0.13 -10.23 -9.55
CA PRO A 131 -0.77 -10.35 -10.69
C PRO A 131 -1.28 -8.99 -11.18
N PRO A 132 -1.37 -8.78 -12.51
CA PRO A 132 -1.98 -7.57 -13.06
C PRO A 132 -3.43 -7.44 -12.57
N GLY A 133 -3.87 -6.21 -12.32
CA GLY A 133 -5.21 -5.94 -11.78
C GLY A 133 -5.32 -6.02 -10.25
N THR A 134 -4.26 -6.42 -9.54
CA THR A 134 -4.22 -6.28 -8.07
C THR A 134 -4.31 -4.82 -7.67
N ASN A 135 -5.09 -4.54 -6.63
CA ASN A 135 -5.32 -3.21 -6.10
C ASN A 135 -5.92 -2.24 -7.13
N THR A 136 -6.65 -2.76 -8.12
CA THR A 136 -7.40 -1.95 -9.09
C THR A 136 -8.39 -1.06 -8.34
N ILE A 137 -9.03 -1.60 -7.30
CA ILE A 137 -9.89 -0.81 -6.43
C ILE A 137 -9.06 -0.27 -5.26
N LYS A 138 -9.25 1.01 -4.96
CA LYS A 138 -8.66 1.71 -3.81
C LYS A 138 -9.74 2.25 -2.89
N VAL A 139 -9.39 2.34 -1.63
CA VAL A 139 -10.20 3.02 -0.61
C VAL A 139 -9.43 4.25 -0.09
N GLU A 140 -10.12 5.39 -0.06
CA GLU A 140 -9.72 6.58 0.70
C GLU A 140 -10.54 6.58 2.00
N ILE A 141 -9.86 6.75 3.13
CA ILE A 141 -10.49 6.85 4.45
C ILE A 141 -10.05 8.16 5.07
N GLU A 142 -11.04 8.97 5.44
CA GLU A 142 -10.87 10.20 6.21
C GLU A 142 -11.24 9.92 7.67
N TYR A 143 -10.38 10.38 8.57
CA TYR A 143 -10.53 10.25 10.01
C TYR A 143 -10.94 11.58 10.65
N ALA A 144 -11.48 11.53 11.87
CA ALA A 144 -11.95 12.72 12.58
C ALA A 144 -10.84 13.73 12.92
N ASP A 145 -9.58 13.28 12.97
CA ASP A 145 -8.41 14.14 13.13
C ASP A 145 -7.99 14.86 11.82
N GLY A 146 -8.71 14.62 10.72
CA GLY A 146 -8.42 15.15 9.39
C GLY A 146 -7.39 14.32 8.61
N THR A 147 -6.88 13.21 9.16
CA THR A 147 -5.98 12.31 8.45
C THR A 147 -6.74 11.64 7.30
N VAL A 148 -6.12 11.63 6.11
CA VAL A 148 -6.63 10.94 4.93
C VAL A 148 -5.62 9.90 4.47
N VAL A 149 -6.07 8.64 4.36
CA VAL A 149 -5.22 7.53 3.86
C VAL A 149 -5.82 6.94 2.59
N LYS A 150 -4.96 6.66 1.60
CA LYS A 150 -5.31 5.93 0.38
C LYS A 150 -4.62 4.57 0.37
N LYS A 151 -5.40 3.49 0.30
CA LYS A 151 -4.89 2.13 0.42
C LYS A 151 -5.49 1.22 -0.64
N GLY A 152 -4.70 0.21 -1.02
CA GLY A 152 -5.18 -0.93 -1.77
C GLY A 152 -5.97 -1.89 -0.91
N MET A 153 -6.81 -2.70 -1.55
CA MET A 153 -7.68 -3.67 -0.87
C MET A 153 -7.17 -5.11 -0.99
N ASP A 154 -6.24 -5.39 -1.90
CA ASP A 154 -5.70 -6.75 -2.13
C ASP A 154 -4.29 -6.93 -1.57
N VAL A 155 -3.47 -5.89 -1.60
CA VAL A 155 -2.06 -5.93 -1.14
C VAL A 155 -1.71 -4.66 -0.37
N ALA A 156 -1.03 -4.84 0.75
CA ALA A 156 -0.50 -3.76 1.58
C ALA A 156 1.04 -3.78 1.62
N THR A 157 1.63 -2.62 1.90
CA THR A 157 3.05 -2.50 2.27
C THR A 157 3.15 -2.18 3.75
N VAL A 158 3.87 -3.02 4.50
CA VAL A 158 4.13 -2.90 5.94
C VAL A 158 5.63 -3.02 6.11
N ASP A 159 6.26 -2.01 6.72
CA ASP A 159 7.70 -1.96 6.98
C ASP A 159 8.60 -2.25 5.76
N GLY A 160 8.17 -1.78 4.58
CA GLY A 160 8.89 -1.97 3.31
C GLY A 160 8.63 -3.31 2.62
N GLU A 161 7.92 -4.23 3.27
CA GLU A 161 7.54 -5.52 2.71
C GLU A 161 6.08 -5.54 2.26
N ARG A 162 5.76 -6.40 1.29
CA ARG A 162 4.41 -6.50 0.73
C ARG A 162 3.71 -7.76 1.20
N TYR A 163 2.43 -7.64 1.51
CA TYR A 163 1.57 -8.71 2.01
C TYR A 163 0.23 -8.72 1.29
N TYR A 164 -0.33 -9.90 1.07
CA TYR A 164 -1.73 -10.02 0.67
C TYR A 164 -2.64 -9.64 1.83
N LEU A 165 -3.79 -9.08 1.50
CA LEU A 165 -4.85 -8.82 2.45
C LEU A 165 -5.91 -9.91 2.30
N LYS A 166 -6.31 -10.48 3.42
CA LYS A 166 -7.49 -11.34 3.51
C LYS A 166 -8.62 -10.56 4.15
N HIS A 167 -9.84 -10.81 3.72
CA HIS A 167 -11.03 -10.18 4.25
C HIS A 167 -12.24 -11.12 4.12
N ASP A 168 -13.31 -10.84 4.85
CA ASP A 168 -14.56 -11.55 4.67
C ASP A 168 -15.25 -11.14 3.37
N LYS A 169 -16.29 -11.88 2.99
CA LYS A 169 -17.09 -11.59 1.80
C LYS A 169 -17.58 -10.14 1.81
N GLU A 170 -17.49 -9.46 0.67
CA GLU A 170 -17.95 -8.08 0.54
C GLU A 170 -19.47 -7.96 0.81
N PRO A 171 -19.91 -6.85 1.41
CA PRO A 171 -21.33 -6.56 1.56
C PRO A 171 -21.97 -6.26 0.20
N ASN A 172 -23.27 -6.50 0.07
CA ASN A 172 -23.97 -6.33 -1.21
C ASN A 172 -23.88 -4.88 -1.72
N CYS A 173 -23.98 -3.91 -0.81
CA CYS A 173 -23.92 -2.49 -1.14
C CYS A 173 -22.57 -2.07 -1.75
N TYR A 174 -21.49 -2.82 -1.56
CA TYR A 174 -20.17 -2.50 -2.11
C TYR A 174 -20.19 -2.41 -3.63
N ARG A 175 -20.83 -3.38 -4.31
CA ARG A 175 -20.92 -3.39 -5.78
C ARG A 175 -21.76 -2.23 -6.30
N ASP A 176 -22.85 -1.90 -5.61
CA ASP A 176 -23.70 -0.76 -5.95
C ASP A 176 -22.93 0.56 -5.82
N ILE A 177 -22.16 0.74 -4.75
CA ILE A 177 -21.33 1.94 -4.54
C ILE A 177 -20.27 2.06 -5.65
N LEU A 178 -19.61 0.96 -6.03
CA LEU A 178 -18.60 0.96 -7.09
C LEU A 178 -19.16 1.23 -8.48
N SER A 179 -20.38 0.75 -8.77
CA SER A 179 -21.03 0.98 -10.07
C SER A 179 -21.17 2.47 -10.41
N LYS A 180 -21.26 3.33 -9.38
CA LYS A 180 -21.36 4.79 -9.50
C LYS A 180 -20.04 5.44 -9.93
N VAL A 181 -18.91 4.75 -9.80
CA VAL A 181 -17.57 5.29 -10.16
C VAL A 181 -17.38 5.38 -11.68
N SER A 182 -18.19 4.68 -12.49
CA SER A 182 -17.93 4.48 -13.93
C SER A 182 -18.87 5.24 -14.88
N LEU A 183 -19.61 6.25 -14.41
CA LEU A 183 -20.71 6.87 -15.19
C LEU A 183 -20.51 8.34 -15.61
N GLU A 184 -19.28 8.88 -15.58
CA GLU A 184 -19.01 10.24 -16.10
C GLU A 184 -17.83 10.31 -17.08
#